data_AF-A0A4Q1VJ97-F1
#
_entry.id   AF-A0A4Q1VJ97-F1
#
_cell.length_a   1.000
_cell.length_b   1.000
_cell.length_c   1.000
_cell.angle_alpha   90.00
_cell.angle_beta   90.00
_cell.angle_gamma   90.00
#
_symmetry.space_group_name_H-M   'P 1'
#
loop_
_entity.id
_entity.type
_entity.pdbx_description
1 polymer ?
#
loop_
_entity_poly.entity_id
_entity_poly.type
_entity_poly.pdbx_seq_one_letter_code
_entity_poly.pdbx_strand_id
1 'polypeptide(L)'
;MNLRDGGNRIGALRIGKTRIALRQLEKPLFTDVMVEDAALGLGADEDRIPLSRFVDEEDMFTVLFNDLSLAYVNGTLFRDDALVGGGKMFLRHLIANPSLGAATSEKGSFANGQAEFSQGSVFRAVVDSVAREDVLICDDLGDEWADFIGVATETTPATISFYHAKHGDRSLSASAFHDAVGQGIKNLGRLNLAGDVMAVKYEGWDTSYRNDGAITAIARYIRGGARDEVEVKIGQVVGAPDVVRRVFIVTSSLSRTDVANGFAQAADGHPLRPNFVQLYWILMGFFSACAEIGAVGYVVCQP
;
A
#
# COMPACT_ATOMS: atom_id res chain seq x y z
N MET A 1 -11.24 -21.29 20.12
CA MET A 1 -10.54 -22.03 19.05
C MET A 1 -9.05 -21.95 19.31
N ASN A 2 -8.33 -23.07 19.40
CA ASN A 2 -6.88 -23.05 19.63
C ASN A 2 -6.16 -22.78 18.29
N LEU A 3 -5.18 -21.89 18.32
CA LEU A 3 -4.27 -21.64 17.20
C LEU A 3 -3.07 -22.59 17.34
N ARG A 4 -2.67 -23.23 16.24
CA ARG A 4 -1.56 -24.17 16.22
C ARG A 4 -0.60 -23.89 15.07
N ASP A 5 0.68 -24.08 15.32
CA ASP A 5 1.76 -24.05 14.32
C ASP A 5 2.64 -25.29 14.53
N GLY A 6 2.81 -26.11 13.49
CA GLY A 6 3.55 -27.38 13.58
C GLY A 6 3.07 -28.34 14.69
N GLY A 7 1.79 -28.26 15.09
CA GLY A 7 1.22 -29.06 16.19
C GLY A 7 1.29 -28.40 17.57
N ASN A 8 2.15 -27.39 17.77
CA ASN A 8 2.25 -26.63 19.01
C ASN A 8 1.12 -25.62 19.12
N ARG A 9 0.53 -25.48 20.30
CA ARG A 9 -0.44 -24.40 20.55
C ARG A 9 0.33 -23.09 20.64
N ILE A 10 -0.04 -22.13 19.79
CA ILE A 10 0.57 -20.79 19.74
C ILE A 10 -0.42 -19.69 20.16
N GLY A 11 -1.65 -20.06 20.51
CA GLY A 11 -2.65 -19.09 20.92
C GLY A 11 -4.06 -19.66 21.00
N ALA A 12 -5.03 -18.77 21.23
CA ALA A 12 -6.44 -19.08 21.23
C ALA A 12 -7.29 -17.87 20.84
N LEU A 13 -8.29 -18.10 19.99
CA LEU A 13 -9.35 -17.16 19.64
C LEU A 13 -10.62 -17.44 20.46
N ARG A 14 -11.32 -16.39 20.86
CA ARG A 14 -12.70 -16.44 21.37
C ARG A 14 -13.62 -15.82 20.32
N ILE A 15 -14.53 -16.61 19.78
CA ILE A 15 -15.57 -16.11 18.88
C ILE A 15 -16.74 -15.67 19.75
N GLY A 16 -16.93 -14.36 19.88
CA GLY A 16 -18.08 -13.74 20.55
C GLY A 16 -19.23 -13.48 19.57
N LYS A 17 -20.34 -12.94 20.08
CA LYS A 17 -21.49 -12.55 19.24
C LYS A 17 -21.20 -11.33 18.36
N THR A 18 -20.37 -10.42 18.86
CA THR A 18 -20.10 -9.11 18.24
C THR A 18 -18.64 -8.92 17.86
N ARG A 19 -17.73 -9.77 18.35
CA ARG A 19 -16.28 -9.61 18.22
C ARG A 19 -15.60 -10.97 18.26
N ILE A 20 -14.56 -11.17 17.46
CA ILE A 20 -13.59 -12.25 17.66
C ILE A 20 -12.43 -11.65 18.44
N ALA A 21 -12.05 -12.25 19.57
CA ALA A 21 -10.95 -11.78 20.40
C ALA A 21 -9.77 -12.77 20.39
N LEU A 22 -8.57 -12.23 20.32
CA LEU A 22 -7.30 -12.92 20.49
C LEU A 22 -7.00 -13.09 21.98
N ARG A 23 -7.59 -14.14 22.58
CA ARG A 23 -7.45 -14.41 24.01
C ARG A 23 -6.03 -14.72 24.45
N GLN A 24 -5.23 -15.29 23.56
CA GLN A 24 -3.87 -15.70 23.85
C GLN A 24 -3.11 -15.76 22.54
N LEU A 25 -1.93 -15.14 22.51
CA LEU A 25 -0.96 -15.28 21.43
C LEU A 25 0.40 -15.55 22.08
N GLU A 26 0.75 -16.83 22.15
CA GLU A 26 2.04 -17.30 22.66
C GLU A 26 3.03 -17.36 21.49
N LYS A 27 3.51 -16.17 21.10
CA LYS A 27 4.64 -16.02 20.18
C LYS A 27 5.84 -15.52 20.99
N PRO A 28 6.90 -16.32 21.16
CA PRO A 28 8.11 -15.92 21.90
C PRO A 28 8.69 -14.58 21.44
N LEU A 29 8.50 -14.25 20.16
CA LEU A 29 8.95 -13.00 19.53
C LEU A 29 8.34 -11.73 20.14
N PHE A 30 7.19 -11.81 20.82
CA PHE A 30 6.48 -10.63 21.32
C PHE A 30 6.20 -10.66 22.82
N THR A 31 6.69 -11.68 23.55
CA THR A 31 6.37 -11.87 24.98
C THR A 31 6.85 -10.69 25.84
N ASP A 32 8.00 -10.12 25.51
CA ASP A 32 8.62 -9.01 26.26
C ASP A 32 8.50 -7.66 25.55
N VAL A 33 7.63 -7.57 24.53
CA VAL A 33 7.43 -6.34 23.76
C VAL A 33 6.24 -5.57 24.35
N MET A 34 6.51 -4.34 24.75
CA MET A 34 5.54 -3.41 25.32
C MET A 34 5.22 -2.29 24.33
N VAL A 35 4.00 -1.77 24.40
CA VAL A 35 3.54 -0.57 23.70
C VAL A 35 3.50 0.56 24.73
N GLU A 36 4.13 1.68 24.40
CA GLU A 36 4.29 2.85 25.26
C GLU A 36 3.85 4.13 24.53
N ASP A 37 3.43 5.15 25.28
CA ASP A 37 3.17 6.48 24.73
C ASP A 37 4.46 7.12 24.20
N ALA A 38 4.45 7.44 22.91
CA ALA A 38 5.57 8.08 22.21
C ALA A 38 5.89 9.50 22.73
N ALA A 39 4.99 10.14 23.48
CA ALA A 39 5.24 11.40 24.16
C ALA A 39 6.13 11.26 25.41
N LEU A 40 6.28 10.04 25.95
CA LEU A 40 7.08 9.75 27.13
C LEU A 40 8.47 9.21 26.75
N GLY A 41 9.40 9.26 27.70
CA GLY A 41 10.69 8.61 27.53
C GLY A 41 10.54 7.09 27.48
N LEU A 42 11.34 6.42 26.64
CA LEU A 42 11.31 4.96 26.52
C LEU A 42 11.52 4.29 27.90
N GLY A 43 10.62 3.39 28.27
CA GLY A 43 10.56 2.67 29.54
C GLY A 43 9.89 3.46 30.68
N ALA A 44 9.49 4.72 30.45
CA ALA A 44 8.93 5.60 31.47
C ALA A 44 7.39 5.59 31.52
N ASP A 45 6.73 4.96 30.55
CA ASP A 45 5.29 4.76 30.57
C ASP A 45 4.90 3.72 31.63
N GLU A 46 4.23 4.17 32.70
CA GLU A 46 3.73 3.31 33.78
C GLU A 46 2.48 2.51 33.35
N ASP A 47 1.76 2.98 32.33
CA ASP A 47 0.53 2.38 31.79
C ASP A 47 0.80 1.50 30.57
N ARG A 48 2.07 1.25 30.25
CA ARG A 48 2.47 0.40 29.12
C ARG A 48 1.77 -0.95 29.12
N ILE A 49 1.32 -1.37 27.94
CA ILE A 49 0.63 -2.65 27.77
C ILE A 49 1.43 -3.62 26.91
N PRO A 50 1.27 -4.95 27.09
CA PRO A 50 1.89 -5.91 26.19
C PRO A 50 1.39 -5.72 24.75
N LEU A 51 2.28 -5.87 23.76
CA LEU A 51 1.91 -5.78 22.34
C LEU A 51 0.76 -6.72 21.96
N SER A 52 0.72 -7.91 22.56
CA SER A 52 -0.37 -8.87 22.35
C SER A 52 -1.74 -8.35 22.81
N ARG A 53 -1.78 -7.54 23.87
CA ARG A 53 -3.00 -6.89 24.35
C ARG A 53 -3.40 -5.76 23.40
N PHE A 54 -2.45 -4.91 23.03
CA PHE A 54 -2.71 -3.82 22.08
C PHE A 54 -3.25 -4.33 20.74
N VAL A 55 -2.64 -5.39 20.18
CA VAL A 55 -3.11 -6.03 18.93
C VAL A 55 -4.53 -6.59 19.07
N ASP A 56 -4.92 -7.10 20.25
CA ASP A 56 -6.28 -7.54 20.49
C ASP A 56 -7.24 -6.35 20.61
N GLU A 57 -6.93 -5.38 21.48
CA GLU A 57 -7.80 -4.24 21.79
C GLU A 57 -8.07 -3.35 20.57
N GLU A 58 -7.07 -3.19 19.70
CA GLU A 58 -7.15 -2.43 18.45
C GLU A 58 -7.56 -3.27 17.23
N ASP A 59 -7.99 -4.53 17.44
CA ASP A 59 -8.42 -5.47 16.39
C ASP A 59 -7.44 -5.58 15.19
N MET A 60 -6.13 -5.52 15.47
CA MET A 60 -5.04 -5.52 14.48
C MET A 60 -4.72 -6.92 13.93
N PHE A 61 -5.75 -7.70 13.60
CA PHE A 61 -5.61 -9.02 13.00
C PHE A 61 -6.75 -9.34 12.05
N THR A 62 -6.53 -10.32 11.18
CA THR A 62 -7.53 -10.83 10.24
C THR A 62 -7.80 -12.31 10.51
N VAL A 63 -9.07 -12.71 10.53
CA VAL A 63 -9.49 -14.12 10.59
C VAL A 63 -10.17 -14.48 9.28
N LEU A 64 -9.63 -15.48 8.60
CA LEU A 64 -10.21 -16.04 7.38
C LEU A 64 -10.93 -17.34 7.69
N PHE A 65 -12.03 -17.59 6.99
CA PHE A 65 -12.89 -18.73 7.20
C PHE A 65 -12.78 -19.73 6.03
N ASN A 66 -13.27 -20.95 6.26
CA ASN A 66 -13.43 -21.93 5.19
C ASN A 66 -14.52 -21.50 4.19
N ASP A 67 -15.51 -20.73 4.65
CA ASP A 67 -16.40 -19.99 3.75
C ASP A 67 -15.64 -18.77 3.25
N LEU A 68 -15.24 -18.81 1.98
CA LEU A 68 -14.40 -17.79 1.35
C LEU A 68 -15.11 -16.44 1.18
N SER A 69 -16.44 -16.44 1.27
CA SER A 69 -17.21 -15.20 1.28
C SER A 69 -17.03 -14.43 2.58
N LEU A 70 -16.49 -15.05 3.64
CA LEU A 70 -16.37 -14.43 4.96
C LEU A 70 -14.92 -14.07 5.30
N ALA A 71 -14.75 -12.88 5.89
CA ALA A 71 -13.54 -12.51 6.63
C ALA A 71 -13.87 -11.60 7.79
N TYR A 72 -13.08 -11.72 8.86
CA TYR A 72 -13.11 -10.78 9.98
C TYR A 72 -11.88 -9.89 9.88
N VAL A 73 -12.09 -8.60 9.67
CA VAL A 73 -11.04 -7.59 9.46
C VAL A 73 -11.40 -6.37 10.31
N ASN A 74 -10.44 -5.83 11.07
CA ASN A 74 -10.60 -4.61 11.85
C ASN A 74 -11.89 -4.59 12.71
N GLY A 75 -12.09 -5.66 13.50
CA GLY A 75 -13.24 -5.76 14.40
C GLY A 75 -14.56 -6.20 13.76
N THR A 76 -14.63 -6.27 12.43
CA THR A 76 -15.90 -6.45 11.69
C THR A 76 -15.88 -7.72 10.84
N LEU A 77 -17.01 -8.47 10.87
CA LEU A 77 -17.24 -9.61 9.97
C LEU A 77 -17.84 -9.11 8.65
N PHE A 78 -17.10 -9.29 7.56
CA PHE A 78 -17.53 -8.98 6.21
C PHE A 78 -18.01 -10.23 5.50
N ARG A 79 -19.02 -10.04 4.65
CA ARG A 79 -19.39 -11.01 3.62
C ARG A 79 -19.23 -10.38 2.25
N ASP A 80 -18.49 -11.04 1.38
CA ASP A 80 -18.33 -10.63 -0.01
C ASP A 80 -18.45 -11.84 -0.95
N ASP A 81 -19.53 -11.83 -1.73
CA ASP A 81 -19.81 -12.88 -2.71
C ASP A 81 -19.04 -12.66 -4.04
N ALA A 82 -18.32 -11.55 -4.21
CA ALA A 82 -17.56 -11.25 -5.44
C ALA A 82 -16.46 -12.28 -5.72
N LEU A 83 -15.93 -12.92 -4.67
CA LEU A 83 -14.99 -14.03 -4.76
C LEU A 83 -15.58 -15.22 -5.54
N VAL A 84 -16.87 -15.49 -5.37
CA VAL A 84 -17.63 -16.53 -6.07
C VAL A 84 -18.23 -16.00 -7.38
N GLY A 85 -18.53 -14.70 -7.45
CA GLY A 85 -19.06 -14.01 -8.64
C GLY A 85 -18.04 -13.68 -9.74
N GLY A 86 -16.84 -14.28 -9.71
CA GLY A 86 -15.82 -14.13 -10.75
C GLY A 86 -15.00 -12.84 -10.69
N GLY A 87 -15.06 -12.06 -9.61
CA GLY A 87 -14.12 -10.98 -9.31
C GLY A 87 -14.09 -9.79 -10.28
N LYS A 88 -15.12 -9.61 -11.14
CA LYS A 88 -15.09 -8.60 -12.21
C LYS A 88 -14.88 -7.17 -11.69
N MET A 89 -15.49 -6.81 -10.56
CA MET A 89 -15.31 -5.50 -9.95
C MET A 89 -13.91 -5.34 -9.34
N PHE A 90 -13.41 -6.38 -8.66
CA PHE A 90 -12.06 -6.41 -8.13
C PHE A 90 -11.00 -6.19 -9.23
N LEU A 91 -11.15 -6.90 -10.37
CA LEU A 91 -10.23 -6.79 -11.52
C LEU A 91 -10.22 -5.41 -12.19
N ARG A 92 -11.16 -4.51 -11.88
CA ARG A 92 -11.14 -3.10 -12.34
C ARG A 92 -10.13 -2.25 -11.59
N HIS A 93 -9.77 -2.65 -10.37
CA HIS A 93 -8.70 -1.99 -9.61
C HIS A 93 -7.30 -2.44 -10.06
N LEU A 94 -7.20 -3.56 -10.80
CA LEU A 94 -5.94 -4.09 -11.31
C LEU A 94 -5.68 -3.60 -12.74
N ILE A 95 -4.62 -2.82 -12.88
CA ILE A 95 -4.16 -2.25 -14.16
C ILE A 95 -2.91 -3.02 -14.58
N ALA A 96 -2.97 -3.69 -15.73
CA ALA A 96 -1.81 -4.38 -16.28
C ALA A 96 -0.84 -3.37 -16.93
N ASN A 97 0.46 -3.48 -16.62
CA ASN A 97 1.51 -2.76 -17.30
C ASN A 97 2.66 -3.71 -17.69
N PRO A 98 2.95 -3.89 -18.99
CA PRO A 98 4.02 -4.78 -19.46
C PRO A 98 5.42 -4.47 -18.90
N SER A 99 5.73 -3.22 -18.56
CA SER A 99 7.06 -2.85 -18.03
C SER A 99 7.36 -3.55 -16.70
N LEU A 100 6.32 -3.87 -15.92
CA LEU A 100 6.46 -4.56 -14.63
C LEU A 100 6.78 -6.04 -14.78
N GLY A 101 6.47 -6.65 -15.94
CA GLY A 101 6.84 -8.04 -16.24
C GLY A 101 8.33 -8.22 -16.55
N ALA A 102 8.99 -7.15 -17.00
CA ALA A 102 10.42 -7.12 -17.28
C ALA A 102 11.23 -6.48 -16.14
N ALA A 103 10.59 -6.04 -15.06
CA ALA A 103 11.27 -5.36 -13.97
C ALA A 103 12.14 -6.34 -13.18
N THR A 104 13.40 -5.97 -12.94
CA THR A 104 14.41 -6.79 -12.25
C THR A 104 14.80 -6.23 -10.89
N SER A 105 14.31 -5.04 -10.54
CA SER A 105 14.62 -4.38 -9.27
C SER A 105 13.57 -3.30 -8.95
N GLU A 106 13.58 -2.83 -7.71
CA GLU A 106 12.71 -1.72 -7.30
C GLU A 106 13.20 -0.38 -7.86
N LYS A 107 14.47 -0.06 -7.60
CA LYS A 107 15.12 1.21 -7.96
C LYS A 107 16.37 1.02 -8.85
N GLY A 108 16.88 -0.21 -8.93
CA GLY A 108 18.16 -0.55 -9.55
C GLY A 108 19.36 -0.12 -8.70
N SER A 109 20.50 0.08 -9.34
CA SER A 109 21.69 0.64 -8.69
C SER A 109 21.78 2.15 -8.92
N PHE A 110 22.47 2.84 -8.00
CA PHE A 110 22.73 4.27 -8.09
C PHE A 110 24.19 4.56 -8.42
N ALA A 111 24.41 5.53 -9.31
CA ALA A 111 25.74 6.03 -9.66
C ALA A 111 25.79 7.57 -9.60
N ASN A 112 26.98 8.11 -9.34
CA ASN A 112 27.19 9.56 -9.31
C ASN A 112 26.85 10.18 -10.67
N GLY A 113 26.06 11.25 -10.66
CA GLY A 113 25.63 11.96 -11.87
C GLY A 113 24.61 11.22 -12.74
N GLN A 114 24.10 10.06 -12.31
CA GLN A 114 22.98 9.39 -12.97
C GLN A 114 21.78 10.33 -13.06
N ALA A 115 21.25 10.55 -14.27
CA ALA A 115 20.17 11.52 -14.49
C ALA A 115 18.76 10.91 -14.43
N GLU A 116 18.65 9.58 -14.50
CA GLU A 116 17.36 8.89 -14.52
C GLU A 116 17.42 7.58 -13.73
N PHE A 117 16.29 7.11 -13.21
CA PHE A 117 16.19 5.78 -12.59
C PHE A 117 16.59 4.67 -13.57
N SER A 118 17.18 3.61 -13.01
CA SER A 118 17.71 2.48 -13.78
C SER A 118 16.64 1.82 -14.65
N GLN A 119 17.01 1.52 -15.89
CA GLN A 119 16.15 0.77 -16.81
C GLN A 119 15.77 -0.59 -16.21
N GLY A 120 14.53 -1.01 -16.40
CA GLY A 120 14.01 -2.24 -15.77
C GLY A 120 13.76 -2.14 -14.27
N SER A 121 13.81 -0.96 -13.65
CA SER A 121 13.33 -0.75 -12.28
C SER A 121 11.84 -0.40 -12.25
N VAL A 122 11.16 -0.73 -11.15
CA VAL A 122 9.75 -0.33 -10.94
C VAL A 122 9.62 1.20 -10.89
N PHE A 123 10.59 1.90 -10.30
CA PHE A 123 10.63 3.38 -10.31
C PHE A 123 10.68 3.94 -11.73
N ARG A 124 11.51 3.35 -12.61
CA ARG A 124 11.55 3.75 -14.01
C ARG A 124 10.22 3.46 -14.73
N ALA A 125 9.59 2.33 -14.43
CA ALA A 125 8.26 2.02 -14.95
C ALA A 125 7.21 3.07 -14.55
N VAL A 126 7.26 3.57 -13.30
CA VAL A 126 6.38 4.65 -12.84
C VAL A 126 6.55 5.89 -13.70
N VAL A 127 7.79 6.34 -13.84
CA VAL A 127 8.15 7.55 -14.59
C VAL A 127 7.85 7.43 -16.08
N ASP A 128 8.05 6.27 -16.70
CA ASP A 128 7.92 6.17 -18.16
C ASP A 128 6.50 5.84 -18.62
N SER A 129 5.73 5.09 -17.83
CA SER A 129 4.55 4.39 -18.36
C SER A 129 3.34 4.30 -17.42
N VAL A 130 3.54 4.36 -16.10
CA VAL A 130 2.41 4.27 -15.15
C VAL A 130 1.83 5.64 -14.87
N ALA A 131 2.66 6.59 -14.41
CA ALA A 131 2.22 7.94 -14.10
C ALA A 131 2.00 8.75 -15.38
N ARG A 132 0.84 9.38 -15.49
CA ARG A 132 0.38 10.12 -16.69
C ARG A 132 0.12 11.60 -16.42
N GLU A 133 0.26 12.01 -15.18
CA GLU A 133 0.08 13.37 -14.70
C GLU A 133 1.13 14.32 -15.29
N ASP A 134 0.72 15.56 -15.52
CA ASP A 134 1.57 16.64 -16.03
C ASP A 134 2.57 17.14 -14.97
N VAL A 135 2.25 16.95 -13.68
CA VAL A 135 3.18 17.08 -12.57
C VAL A 135 3.48 15.70 -12.00
N LEU A 136 4.76 15.40 -11.82
CA LEU A 136 5.23 14.19 -11.16
C LEU A 136 6.43 14.52 -10.28
N ILE A 137 6.31 14.21 -8.99
CA ILE A 137 7.34 14.45 -7.98
C ILE A 137 7.80 13.12 -7.40
N CYS A 138 9.11 12.95 -7.20
CA CYS A 138 9.71 11.87 -6.41
C CYS A 138 9.84 12.32 -4.95
N ASP A 139 9.04 11.73 -4.05
CA ASP A 139 9.03 12.06 -2.62
C ASP A 139 9.80 11.03 -1.76
N ASP A 140 10.18 9.88 -2.33
CA ASP A 140 11.02 8.85 -1.71
C ASP A 140 12.27 9.43 -1.02
N LEU A 141 12.45 9.19 0.30
CA LEU A 141 13.66 9.28 1.16
C LEU A 141 13.37 9.49 2.69
N GLY A 142 12.70 8.53 3.34
CA GLY A 142 12.65 8.33 4.80
C GLY A 142 11.49 9.00 5.57
N ASP A 143 11.04 10.17 5.12
CA ASP A 143 9.80 10.83 5.58
C ASP A 143 8.79 10.99 4.43
N GLU A 144 8.82 10.04 3.50
CA GLU A 144 7.95 10.11 2.32
C GLU A 144 6.48 9.87 2.66
N TRP A 145 5.63 10.59 1.93
CA TRP A 145 4.20 10.34 1.85
C TRP A 145 3.92 9.23 0.83
N ALA A 146 4.66 9.21 -0.27
CA ALA A 146 4.63 8.18 -1.29
C ALA A 146 5.99 8.15 -2.02
N ASP A 147 6.25 7.13 -2.83
CA ASP A 147 7.46 7.16 -3.67
C ASP A 147 7.35 8.26 -4.73
N PHE A 148 6.17 8.38 -5.34
CA PHE A 148 5.84 9.46 -6.26
C PHE A 148 4.47 10.09 -5.98
N ILE A 149 4.39 11.40 -6.23
CA ILE A 149 3.16 12.18 -6.17
C ILE A 149 2.90 12.72 -7.57
N GLY A 150 1.78 12.32 -8.16
CA GLY A 150 1.30 12.83 -9.45
C GLY A 150 0.16 13.82 -9.24
N VAL A 151 0.18 14.93 -9.98
CA VAL A 151 -0.93 15.89 -10.02
C VAL A 151 -1.31 16.17 -11.47
N ALA A 152 -2.56 15.82 -11.82
CA ALA A 152 -3.12 16.15 -13.13
C ALA A 152 -3.94 17.44 -13.03
N THR A 153 -3.44 18.51 -13.64
CA THR A 153 -4.12 19.82 -13.68
C THR A 153 -5.00 19.97 -14.92
N GLU A 154 -4.67 19.26 -15.99
CA GLU A 154 -5.36 19.36 -17.30
C GLU A 154 -6.57 18.42 -17.42
N THR A 155 -6.81 17.55 -16.43
CA THR A 155 -7.99 16.68 -16.40
C THR A 155 -9.17 17.37 -15.75
N THR A 156 -10.38 16.98 -16.14
CA THR A 156 -11.63 17.40 -15.46
C THR A 156 -12.39 16.16 -15.01
N PRO A 157 -12.49 15.89 -13.69
CA PRO A 157 -11.88 16.64 -12.59
C PRO A 157 -10.34 16.53 -12.55
N ALA A 158 -9.69 17.46 -11.84
CA ALA A 158 -8.26 17.36 -11.53
C ALA A 158 -7.98 16.13 -10.66
N THR A 159 -6.75 15.61 -10.71
CA THR A 159 -6.40 14.41 -9.92
C THR A 159 -5.14 14.58 -9.10
N ILE A 160 -5.12 13.95 -7.93
CA ILE A 160 -3.93 13.74 -7.11
C ILE A 160 -3.73 12.23 -6.98
N SER A 161 -2.52 11.75 -7.24
CA SER A 161 -2.18 10.34 -7.20
C SER A 161 -0.94 10.09 -6.35
N PHE A 162 -1.03 9.17 -5.41
CA PHE A 162 0.16 8.62 -4.73
C PHE A 162 0.53 7.30 -5.36
N TYR A 163 1.82 7.09 -5.62
CA TYR A 163 2.38 5.86 -6.16
C TYR A 163 3.35 5.24 -5.18
N HIS A 164 3.14 3.96 -4.86
CA HIS A 164 3.98 3.14 -3.99
C HIS A 164 4.57 1.99 -4.80
N ALA A 165 5.86 2.08 -5.12
CA ALA A 165 6.57 1.21 -6.03
C ALA A 165 7.32 0.11 -5.26
N LYS A 166 6.94 -1.14 -5.49
CA LYS A 166 7.56 -2.30 -4.83
C LYS A 166 7.95 -3.38 -5.82
N HIS A 167 9.22 -3.77 -5.80
CA HIS A 167 9.66 -4.97 -6.52
C HIS A 167 9.56 -6.22 -5.65
N GLY A 168 9.26 -7.34 -6.30
CA GLY A 168 9.27 -8.66 -5.68
C GLY A 168 9.00 -9.75 -6.69
N ASP A 169 9.25 -10.99 -6.27
CA ASP A 169 8.98 -12.18 -7.06
C ASP A 169 7.49 -12.34 -7.34
N ARG A 170 7.16 -12.80 -8.55
CA ARG A 170 5.78 -13.08 -8.95
C ARG A 170 5.16 -14.12 -8.01
N SER A 171 4.12 -13.72 -7.29
CA SER A 171 3.48 -14.55 -6.28
C SER A 171 2.03 -14.13 -6.07
N LEU A 172 1.18 -15.11 -5.73
CA LEU A 172 -0.15 -14.86 -5.16
C LEU A 172 -0.11 -14.88 -3.62
N SER A 173 1.07 -14.77 -3.02
CA SER A 173 1.22 -14.75 -1.56
C SER A 173 0.94 -13.36 -1.00
N ALA A 174 -0.09 -13.31 -0.15
CA ALA A 174 -0.41 -12.18 0.71
C ALA A 174 0.79 -11.58 1.47
N SER A 175 1.66 -12.44 2.02
CA SER A 175 2.83 -12.00 2.80
C SER A 175 3.78 -11.11 2.00
N ALA A 176 3.94 -11.36 0.70
CA ALA A 176 4.78 -10.55 -0.17
C ALA A 176 4.16 -9.17 -0.45
N PHE A 177 2.83 -9.05 -0.31
CA PHE A 177 2.07 -7.87 -0.67
C PHE A 177 1.74 -6.95 0.52
N HIS A 178 1.82 -7.48 1.74
CA HIS A 178 1.51 -6.74 2.97
C HIS A 178 2.34 -5.46 3.13
N ASP A 179 3.64 -5.48 2.78
CA ASP A 179 4.50 -4.30 2.85
C ASP A 179 4.00 -3.19 1.92
N ALA A 180 3.77 -3.52 0.64
CA ALA A 180 3.28 -2.56 -0.35
C ALA A 180 1.90 -1.97 0.03
N VAL A 181 1.00 -2.79 0.58
CA VAL A 181 -0.30 -2.32 1.09
C VAL A 181 -0.16 -1.44 2.32
N GLY A 182 0.70 -1.82 3.26
CA GLY A 182 0.99 -1.01 4.45
C GLY A 182 1.49 0.38 4.06
N GLN A 183 2.41 0.46 3.09
CA GLN A 183 2.89 1.74 2.55
C GLN A 183 1.78 2.56 1.88
N GLY A 184 0.90 1.90 1.10
CA GLY A 184 -0.26 2.55 0.46
C GLY A 184 -1.29 3.10 1.45
N ILE A 185 -1.44 2.50 2.63
CA ILE A 185 -2.37 2.94 3.67
C ILE A 185 -1.77 4.02 4.57
N LYS A 186 -0.46 3.94 4.86
CA LYS A 186 0.25 4.78 5.85
C LYS A 186 -0.07 6.28 5.75
N ASN A 187 -0.14 6.80 4.53
CA ASN A 187 -0.20 8.24 4.28
C ASN A 187 -1.47 8.70 3.56
N LEU A 188 -2.56 7.93 3.65
CA LEU A 188 -3.84 8.30 3.02
C LEU A 188 -4.35 9.68 3.45
N GLY A 189 -4.14 10.06 4.72
CA GLY A 189 -4.50 11.38 5.24
C GLY A 189 -3.74 12.56 4.60
N ARG A 190 -2.65 12.29 3.86
CA ARG A 190 -1.82 13.32 3.19
C ARG A 190 -2.24 13.60 1.75
N LEU A 191 -3.22 12.87 1.20
CA LEU A 191 -3.71 13.06 -0.18
C LEU A 191 -4.33 14.43 -0.47
N ASN A 192 -4.58 15.24 0.55
CA ASN A 192 -5.05 16.61 0.39
C ASN A 192 -3.93 17.60 0.03
N LEU A 193 -2.65 17.21 0.11
CA LEU A 193 -1.49 18.06 -0.18
C LEU A 193 -1.60 19.46 0.45
N ALA A 194 -2.01 19.52 1.72
CA ALA A 194 -2.35 20.75 2.40
C ALA A 194 -1.65 20.87 3.77
N GLY A 195 -1.63 22.11 4.28
CA GLY A 195 -1.06 22.44 5.59
C GLY A 195 0.41 22.86 5.52
N ASP A 196 0.91 23.32 6.66
CA ASP A 196 2.23 23.97 6.78
C ASP A 196 3.41 23.06 6.39
N VAL A 197 3.21 21.74 6.46
CA VAL A 197 4.19 20.74 6.05
C VAL A 197 4.55 20.80 4.55
N MET A 198 3.68 21.37 3.71
CA MET A 198 3.93 21.49 2.27
C MET A 198 5.15 22.35 1.97
N ALA A 199 5.40 23.42 2.73
CA ALA A 199 6.57 24.28 2.53
C ALA A 199 7.88 23.48 2.66
N VAL A 200 7.96 22.62 3.68
CA VAL A 200 9.10 21.71 3.91
C VAL A 200 9.22 20.67 2.79
N LYS A 201 8.09 20.15 2.31
CA LYS A 201 8.09 19.21 1.19
C LYS A 201 8.62 19.84 -0.10
N TYR A 202 8.16 21.03 -0.46
CA TYR A 202 8.67 21.75 -1.65
C TYR A 202 10.17 22.03 -1.58
N GLU A 203 10.69 22.36 -0.40
CA GLU A 203 12.15 22.51 -0.18
C GLU A 203 12.89 21.18 -0.35
N GLY A 204 12.37 20.09 0.22
CA GLY A 204 12.96 18.76 0.08
C GLY A 204 13.05 18.29 -1.37
N TRP A 205 12.03 18.60 -2.18
CA TRP A 205 11.94 18.24 -3.59
C TRP A 205 12.81 19.09 -4.52
N ASP A 206 13.35 20.22 -4.04
CA ASP A 206 14.26 21.07 -4.83
C ASP A 206 15.68 20.46 -4.95
N THR A 207 15.92 19.36 -4.24
CA THR A 207 17.19 18.64 -4.26
C THR A 207 17.20 17.48 -5.26
N SER A 208 18.38 17.16 -5.79
CA SER A 208 18.56 15.91 -6.53
C SER A 208 18.39 14.70 -5.62
N TYR A 209 17.86 13.62 -6.16
CA TYR A 209 17.69 12.36 -5.46
C TYR A 209 19.04 11.77 -5.04
N ARG A 210 19.17 11.30 -3.80
CA ARG A 210 20.40 10.74 -3.24
C ARG A 210 20.07 9.49 -2.47
N ASN A 211 20.65 8.36 -2.86
CA ASN A 211 20.42 7.09 -2.21
C ASN A 211 21.68 6.21 -2.30
N ASP A 212 21.85 5.27 -1.37
CA ASP A 212 23.01 4.38 -1.26
C ASP A 212 24.38 5.08 -1.32
N GLY A 213 24.46 6.31 -0.78
CA GLY A 213 25.67 7.13 -0.78
C GLY A 213 26.06 7.74 -2.13
N ALA A 214 25.28 7.50 -3.19
CA ALA A 214 25.48 8.11 -4.50
C ALA A 214 24.83 9.51 -4.59
N ILE A 215 25.56 10.46 -5.16
CA ILE A 215 25.03 11.79 -5.50
C ILE A 215 24.58 11.74 -6.96
N THR A 216 23.30 11.44 -7.18
CA THR A 216 22.73 11.40 -8.53
C THR A 216 22.42 12.81 -9.05
N ALA A 217 22.12 12.90 -10.34
CA ALA A 217 21.55 14.07 -11.01
C ALA A 217 20.04 13.90 -11.30
N ILE A 218 19.38 12.88 -10.73
CA ILE A 218 17.94 12.67 -10.89
C ILE A 218 17.21 13.80 -10.17
N ALA A 219 16.46 14.62 -10.92
CA ALA A 219 15.59 15.63 -10.35
C ALA A 219 14.41 14.98 -9.62
N ARG A 220 14.02 15.52 -8.47
CA ARG A 220 12.80 15.07 -7.78
C ARG A 220 11.53 15.69 -8.39
N TYR A 221 11.60 16.91 -8.91
CA TYR A 221 10.61 17.43 -9.85
C TYR A 221 10.81 16.78 -11.22
N ILE A 222 10.20 15.61 -11.43
CA ILE A 222 10.37 14.81 -12.65
C ILE A 222 9.60 15.41 -13.82
N ARG A 223 8.40 15.94 -13.54
CA ARG A 223 7.57 16.67 -14.50
C ARG A 223 6.88 17.83 -13.79
N GLY A 224 6.47 18.83 -14.57
CA GLY A 224 5.65 19.94 -14.08
C GLY A 224 6.34 21.30 -14.10
N GLY A 225 7.67 21.32 -14.22
CA GLY A 225 8.50 22.53 -14.25
C GLY A 225 9.40 22.66 -13.03
N ALA A 226 9.88 23.86 -12.78
CA ALA A 226 10.58 24.19 -11.54
C ALA A 226 9.61 24.26 -10.35
N ARG A 227 10.16 24.45 -9.14
CA ARG A 227 9.41 24.49 -7.88
C ARG A 227 8.22 25.46 -7.91
N ASP A 228 8.42 26.67 -8.39
CA ASP A 228 7.38 27.71 -8.45
C ASP A 228 6.21 27.31 -9.34
N GLU A 229 6.48 26.70 -10.50
CA GLU A 229 5.44 26.18 -11.40
C GLU A 229 4.65 25.04 -10.74
N VAL A 230 5.34 24.13 -10.04
CA VAL A 230 4.73 22.98 -9.35
C VAL A 230 3.88 23.45 -8.16
N GLU A 231 4.36 24.41 -7.36
CA GLU A 231 3.61 24.98 -6.24
C GLU A 231 2.30 25.62 -6.71
N VAL A 232 2.34 26.38 -7.81
CA VAL A 232 1.14 26.99 -8.40
C VAL A 232 0.15 25.92 -8.86
N LYS A 233 0.62 24.89 -9.57
CA LYS A 233 -0.22 23.79 -10.06
C LYS A 233 -0.88 23.00 -8.92
N ILE A 234 -0.12 22.67 -7.86
CA ILE A 234 -0.68 22.00 -6.68
C ILE A 234 -1.70 22.90 -5.98
N GLY A 235 -1.40 24.19 -5.81
CA GLY A 235 -2.32 25.14 -5.19
C GLY A 235 -3.67 25.24 -5.91
N GLN A 236 -3.68 25.18 -7.24
CA GLN A 236 -4.91 25.15 -8.04
C GLN A 236 -5.74 23.89 -7.81
N VAL A 237 -5.09 22.73 -7.73
CA VAL A 237 -5.78 21.45 -7.53
C VAL A 237 -6.31 21.33 -6.11
N VAL A 238 -5.52 21.64 -5.08
CA VAL A 238 -5.95 21.51 -3.67
C VAL A 238 -7.18 22.38 -3.36
N GLY A 239 -7.34 23.51 -4.04
CA GLY A 239 -8.52 24.37 -3.93
C GLY A 239 -9.77 23.88 -4.67
N ALA A 240 -9.67 22.87 -5.54
CA ALA A 240 -10.79 22.40 -6.35
C ALA A 240 -11.73 21.47 -5.54
N PRO A 241 -13.06 21.65 -5.65
CA PRO A 241 -14.02 20.88 -4.86
C PRO A 241 -14.21 19.43 -5.33
N ASP A 242 -13.80 19.10 -6.55
CA ASP A 242 -14.08 17.84 -7.24
C ASP A 242 -12.83 16.98 -7.50
N VAL A 243 -11.70 17.29 -6.84
CA VAL A 243 -10.44 16.55 -7.02
C VAL A 243 -10.63 15.07 -6.75
N VAL A 244 -10.24 14.25 -7.73
CA VAL A 244 -10.19 12.81 -7.58
C VAL A 244 -8.84 12.40 -7.01
N ARG A 245 -8.87 11.76 -5.84
CA ARG A 245 -7.69 11.24 -5.15
C ARG A 245 -7.51 9.77 -5.50
N ARG A 246 -6.28 9.37 -5.79
CA ARG A 246 -5.94 8.01 -6.20
C ARG A 246 -4.71 7.52 -5.46
N VAL A 247 -4.67 6.23 -5.21
CA VAL A 247 -3.51 5.57 -4.59
C VAL A 247 -3.19 4.34 -5.42
N PHE A 248 -1.96 4.23 -5.86
CA PHE A 248 -1.49 3.17 -6.71
C PHE A 248 -0.42 2.38 -5.98
N ILE A 249 -0.65 1.09 -5.81
CA ILE A 249 0.44 0.14 -5.56
C ILE A 249 0.97 -0.27 -6.93
N VAL A 250 2.24 -0.02 -7.20
CA VAL A 250 2.91 -0.36 -8.45
C VAL A 250 3.90 -1.47 -8.18
N THR A 251 3.69 -2.66 -8.74
CA THR A 251 4.50 -3.81 -8.35
C THR A 251 4.71 -4.86 -9.42
N SER A 252 5.91 -5.41 -9.46
CA SER A 252 6.22 -6.59 -10.26
C SER A 252 5.81 -7.89 -9.57
N SER A 253 5.39 -7.89 -8.31
CA SER A 253 5.13 -9.14 -7.57
C SER A 253 3.80 -9.82 -7.93
N LEU A 254 2.91 -9.13 -8.62
CA LEU A 254 1.57 -9.62 -8.94
C LEU A 254 1.35 -9.68 -10.46
N SER A 255 0.59 -10.68 -10.92
CA SER A 255 0.08 -10.74 -12.29
C SER A 255 -1.45 -10.63 -12.29
N ARG A 256 -1.98 -9.73 -13.12
CA ARG A 256 -3.43 -9.57 -13.30
C ARG A 256 -4.05 -10.85 -13.86
N THR A 257 -3.37 -11.53 -14.78
CA THR A 257 -3.80 -12.83 -15.32
C THR A 257 -3.88 -13.90 -14.23
N ASP A 258 -2.91 -13.99 -13.32
CA ASP A 258 -2.97 -14.96 -12.22
C ASP A 258 -4.15 -14.71 -11.29
N VAL A 259 -4.45 -13.45 -11.00
CA VAL A 259 -5.60 -13.07 -10.18
C VAL A 259 -6.91 -13.42 -10.89
N ALA A 260 -7.02 -13.12 -12.19
CA ALA A 260 -8.19 -13.48 -12.99
C ALA A 260 -8.41 -15.00 -13.03
N ASN A 261 -7.34 -15.78 -13.19
CA ASN A 261 -7.40 -17.24 -13.13
C ASN A 261 -7.83 -17.75 -11.76
N GLY A 262 -7.40 -17.09 -10.67
CA GLY A 262 -7.86 -17.38 -9.32
C GLY A 262 -9.38 -17.20 -9.17
N PHE A 263 -9.93 -16.09 -9.67
CA PHE A 263 -11.39 -15.88 -9.68
C PHE A 263 -12.15 -16.84 -10.59
N ALA A 264 -11.60 -17.20 -11.75
CA ALA A 264 -12.23 -18.18 -12.64
C ALA A 264 -12.34 -19.55 -11.96
N GLN A 265 -11.28 -20.00 -11.29
CA GLN A 265 -11.31 -21.24 -10.49
C GLN A 265 -12.37 -21.19 -9.38
N ALA A 266 -12.49 -20.05 -8.68
CA ALA A 266 -13.52 -19.85 -7.66
C ALA A 266 -14.93 -19.98 -8.23
N ALA A 267 -15.19 -19.32 -9.35
CA ALA A 267 -16.49 -19.31 -10.01
C ALA A 267 -16.89 -20.70 -10.52
N ASP A 268 -15.91 -21.51 -10.94
CA ASP A 268 -16.10 -22.90 -11.37
C ASP A 268 -16.24 -23.88 -10.18
N GLY A 269 -16.25 -23.39 -8.94
CA GLY A 269 -16.41 -24.21 -7.74
C GLY A 269 -15.15 -24.99 -7.33
N HIS A 270 -13.97 -24.66 -7.89
CA HIS A 270 -12.72 -25.28 -7.47
C HIS A 270 -12.28 -24.74 -6.10
N PRO A 271 -11.65 -25.57 -5.25
CA PRO A 271 -11.07 -25.10 -4.00
C PRO A 271 -10.02 -24.02 -4.25
N LEU A 272 -10.19 -22.86 -3.61
CA LEU A 272 -9.19 -21.80 -3.67
C LEU A 272 -8.04 -22.07 -2.73
N ARG A 273 -6.85 -21.66 -3.19
CA ARG A 273 -5.65 -21.73 -2.37
C ARG A 273 -5.75 -20.67 -1.26
N PRO A 274 -5.39 -20.99 0.00
CA PRO A 274 -5.46 -20.04 1.11
C PRO A 274 -4.71 -18.73 0.87
N ASN A 275 -3.58 -18.77 0.14
CA ASN A 275 -2.80 -17.58 -0.19
C ASN A 275 -3.57 -16.60 -1.10
N PHE A 276 -4.38 -17.09 -2.04
CA PHE A 276 -5.21 -16.26 -2.89
C PHE A 276 -6.32 -15.56 -2.09
N VAL A 277 -6.94 -16.29 -1.16
CA VAL A 277 -7.97 -15.73 -0.26
C VAL A 277 -7.37 -14.64 0.62
N GLN A 278 -6.17 -14.85 1.16
CA GLN A 278 -5.46 -13.82 1.92
C GLN A 278 -5.16 -12.59 1.05
N LEU A 279 -4.65 -12.79 -0.16
CA LEU A 279 -4.37 -11.69 -1.09
C LEU A 279 -5.63 -10.88 -1.40
N TYR A 280 -6.75 -11.56 -1.67
CA TYR A 280 -8.05 -10.93 -1.90
C TYR A 280 -8.43 -10.00 -0.76
N TRP A 281 -8.43 -10.50 0.48
CA TRP A 281 -8.86 -9.73 1.63
C TRP A 281 -7.93 -8.57 1.98
N ILE A 282 -6.62 -8.72 1.77
CA ILE A 282 -5.65 -7.64 1.94
C ILE A 282 -5.91 -6.51 0.93
N LEU A 283 -6.13 -6.86 -0.34
CA LEU A 283 -6.41 -5.87 -1.37
C LEU A 283 -7.78 -5.23 -1.19
N MET A 284 -8.80 -5.98 -0.77
CA MET A 284 -10.09 -5.41 -0.39
C MET A 284 -9.96 -4.45 0.78
N GLY A 285 -9.16 -4.79 1.81
CA GLY A 285 -8.85 -3.88 2.91
C GLY A 285 -8.21 -2.58 2.42
N PHE A 286 -7.22 -2.67 1.51
CA PHE A 286 -6.61 -1.50 0.87
C PHE A 286 -7.62 -0.64 0.10
N PHE A 287 -8.46 -1.24 -0.74
CA PHE A 287 -9.46 -0.51 -1.52
C PHE A 287 -10.51 0.16 -0.62
N SER A 288 -10.95 -0.53 0.44
CA SER A 288 -11.85 0.02 1.44
C SER A 288 -11.23 1.20 2.20
N ALA A 289 -9.98 1.08 2.66
CA ALA A 289 -9.26 2.17 3.33
C ALA A 289 -9.13 3.41 2.43
N CYS A 290 -8.88 3.21 1.12
CA CYS A 290 -8.91 4.31 0.16
C CYS A 290 -10.30 4.93 0.05
N ALA A 291 -11.36 4.11 -0.04
CA ALA A 291 -12.73 4.59 -0.19
C ALA A 291 -13.22 5.38 1.04
N GLU A 292 -12.83 4.98 2.24
CA GLU A 292 -13.18 5.64 3.51
C GLU A 292 -12.75 7.11 3.56
N ILE A 293 -11.65 7.46 2.91
CA ILE A 293 -11.13 8.84 2.84
C ILE A 293 -11.45 9.52 1.50
N GLY A 294 -12.33 8.92 0.68
CA GLY A 294 -12.77 9.48 -0.61
C GLY A 294 -11.74 9.36 -1.74
N ALA A 295 -10.79 8.43 -1.62
CA ALA A 295 -9.85 8.08 -2.69
C ALA A 295 -10.22 6.76 -3.39
N VAL A 296 -9.57 6.51 -4.53
CA VAL A 296 -9.68 5.24 -5.25
C VAL A 296 -8.34 4.53 -5.27
N GLY A 297 -8.29 3.32 -4.71
CA GLY A 297 -7.10 2.47 -4.72
C GLY A 297 -6.98 1.68 -6.03
N TYR A 298 -5.77 1.53 -6.54
CA TYR A 298 -5.44 0.73 -7.71
C TYR A 298 -4.17 -0.09 -7.47
N VAL A 299 -4.05 -1.20 -8.19
CA VAL A 299 -2.82 -1.99 -8.26
C VAL A 299 -2.37 -2.05 -9.70
N VAL A 300 -1.22 -1.47 -9.99
CA VAL A 300 -0.55 -1.60 -11.29
C VAL A 300 0.41 -2.77 -11.19
N CYS A 301 0.20 -3.79 -12.02
CA CYS A 301 0.89 -5.07 -11.90
C CYS A 301 1.28 -5.64 -13.26
N GLN A 302 1.97 -6.78 -13.26
CA GLN A 302 2.25 -7.48 -14.51
C GLN A 302 0.94 -7.87 -15.22
N PRO A 303 0.95 -8.00 -16.56
CA PRO A 303 -0.17 -8.57 -17.31
C PRO A 303 -0.66 -9.91 -16.76
#